data_AF-A0A924R7Y9-F1
#
_entry.id   AF-A0A924R7Y9-F1
#
_cell.length_a   1.000
_cell.length_b   1.000
_cell.length_c   1.000
_cell.angle_alpha   90.00
_cell.angle_beta   90.00
_cell.angle_gamma   90.00
#
_symmetry.space_group_name_H-M   'P 1'
#
loop_
_entity.id
_entity.type
_entity.pdbx_description
1 polymer ?
#
loop_
_entity_poly.entity_id
_entity_poly.type
_entity_poly.pdbx_seq_one_letter_code
_entity_poly.pdbx_strand_id
1 'polypeptide(L)'
;MIKKLLKIVLISLLVLTGVAFAIPYLFKSQLTAKVKKEINAKLNARVDFKEVNISFFRHFPKVAVGLDDFYITGNGVFAADTLLAAKQIDAAVNIMSVIKGSNITIYSVFVESPRVHAIVSKDSLVNWDIVKPDTTAQITGAEKVFKMELQRYEINNAYISYKDEPSVISAEIFNLNHSGSGDFTADLFTLKTIPTAENVNVTYGGIAYLSNAKAAVAADIQ
;
A
#
# COMPACT_ATOMS: atom_id res chain seq x y z
N MET A 1 -37.46 -29.19 -18.20
CA MET A 1 -36.28 -28.44 -18.69
C MET A 1 -35.60 -27.63 -17.58
N ILE A 2 -36.35 -26.91 -16.73
CA ILE A 2 -35.82 -26.14 -15.58
C ILE A 2 -34.94 -26.97 -14.62
N LYS A 3 -35.32 -28.21 -14.25
CA LYS A 3 -34.49 -29.06 -13.37
C LYS A 3 -33.12 -29.43 -13.95
N LYS A 4 -33.00 -29.55 -15.29
CA LYS A 4 -31.72 -29.80 -15.96
C LYS A 4 -30.87 -28.54 -16.03
N LEU A 5 -31.49 -27.40 -16.34
CA LEU A 5 -30.85 -26.09 -16.34
C LEU A 5 -30.32 -25.71 -14.95
N LEU A 6 -31.12 -25.90 -13.90
CA LEU A 6 -30.73 -25.62 -12.51
C LEU A 6 -29.53 -26.47 -12.08
N LYS A 7 -29.49 -27.76 -12.45
CA LYS A 7 -28.34 -28.62 -12.17
C LYS A 7 -27.07 -28.14 -12.89
N ILE A 8 -27.18 -27.73 -14.16
CA ILE A 8 -26.03 -27.20 -14.91
C ILE A 8 -25.54 -25.89 -14.29
N VAL A 9 -26.43 -24.95 -13.98
CA VAL A 9 -26.06 -23.69 -13.31
C VAL A 9 -25.39 -23.96 -11.97
N LEU A 10 -25.93 -24.88 -11.17
CA LEU A 10 -25.36 -25.23 -9.87
C LEU A 10 -23.97 -25.88 -10.00
N ILE A 11 -23.79 -26.82 -10.93
CA ILE A 11 -22.49 -27.46 -11.19
C ILE A 11 -21.49 -26.43 -11.71
N SER A 12 -21.88 -25.58 -12.66
CA SER A 12 -21.03 -24.53 -13.18
C SER A 12 -20.62 -23.53 -12.09
N LEU A 13 -21.53 -23.14 -11.20
CA LEU A 13 -21.23 -22.26 -10.07
C LEU A 13 -20.25 -22.92 -9.10
N LEU A 14 -20.43 -24.21 -8.83
CA LEU A 14 -19.56 -24.98 -7.93
C LEU A 14 -18.15 -25.14 -8.52
N VAL A 15 -18.04 -25.44 -9.82
CA VAL A 15 -16.76 -25.48 -10.55
C VAL A 15 -16.08 -24.11 -10.56
N LEU A 16 -16.82 -23.05 -10.89
CA LEU A 16 -16.29 -21.68 -10.91
C LEU A 16 -15.75 -21.27 -9.52
N THR A 17 -16.50 -21.59 -8.47
CA THR A 17 -16.11 -21.34 -7.08
C THR A 17 -14.85 -22.15 -6.73
N GLY A 18 -14.81 -23.44 -7.08
CA GLY A 18 -13.64 -24.29 -6.85
C GLY A 18 -12.37 -23.76 -7.54
N VAL A 19 -12.49 -23.31 -8.79
CA VAL A 19 -11.38 -22.68 -9.52
C VAL A 19 -10.95 -21.36 -8.86
N ALA A 20 -11.91 -20.52 -8.46
CA ALA A 20 -11.61 -19.27 -7.77
C ALA A 20 -10.86 -19.49 -6.44
N PHE A 21 -11.15 -20.58 -5.73
CA PHE A 21 -10.40 -20.97 -4.53
C PHE A 21 -9.04 -21.58 -4.83
N ALA A 22 -8.86 -22.26 -5.97
CA ALA A 22 -7.59 -22.90 -6.34
C ALA A 22 -6.55 -21.92 -6.89
N ILE A 23 -6.97 -20.90 -7.66
CA ILE A 23 -6.08 -19.91 -8.30
C ILE A 23 -5.10 -19.26 -7.30
N PRO A 24 -5.53 -18.76 -6.13
CA PRO A 24 -4.62 -18.15 -5.15
C PRO A 24 -3.44 -19.05 -4.77
N TYR A 25 -3.68 -20.35 -4.60
CA TYR A 25 -2.64 -21.30 -4.22
C TYR A 25 -1.66 -21.60 -5.35
N LEU A 26 -2.15 -21.71 -6.59
CA LEU A 26 -1.31 -22.04 -7.76
C LEU A 26 -0.34 -20.91 -8.14
N PHE A 27 -0.75 -19.64 -8.01
CA PHE A 27 0.06 -18.49 -8.44
C PHE A 27 0.84 -17.79 -7.31
N LYS A 28 0.65 -18.21 -6.05
CA LYS A 28 1.26 -17.59 -4.87
C LYS A 28 2.79 -17.47 -4.98
N SER A 29 3.48 -18.54 -5.37
CA SER A 29 4.95 -18.59 -5.43
C SER A 29 5.52 -17.64 -6.49
N GLN A 30 4.95 -17.68 -7.69
CA GLN A 30 5.35 -16.81 -8.81
C GLN A 30 5.13 -15.33 -8.46
N LEU A 31 3.99 -15.02 -7.83
CA LEU A 31 3.67 -13.66 -7.43
C LEU A 31 4.59 -13.15 -6.32
N THR A 32 4.87 -13.99 -5.32
CA THR A 32 5.84 -13.68 -4.25
C THR A 32 7.21 -13.34 -4.84
N ALA A 33 7.70 -14.14 -5.79
CA ALA A 33 8.99 -13.89 -6.43
C ALA A 33 9.00 -12.57 -7.21
N LYS A 34 7.94 -12.27 -7.97
CA LYS A 34 7.81 -11.00 -8.70
C LYS A 34 7.78 -9.80 -7.75
N VAL A 35 6.97 -9.84 -6.70
CA VAL A 35 6.87 -8.75 -5.71
C VAL A 35 8.22 -8.51 -5.02
N LYS A 36 8.89 -9.57 -4.53
CA LYS A 36 10.22 -9.42 -3.91
C LYS A 36 11.24 -8.83 -4.88
N LYS A 37 11.22 -9.25 -6.14
CA LYS A 37 12.12 -8.72 -7.18
C LYS A 37 11.90 -7.22 -7.40
N GLU A 38 10.65 -6.80 -7.58
CA GLU A 38 10.33 -5.39 -7.83
C GLU A 38 10.67 -4.49 -6.62
N ILE A 39 10.32 -4.94 -5.41
CA ILE A 39 10.67 -4.24 -4.17
C ILE A 39 12.19 -4.06 -4.06
N ASN A 40 12.96 -5.13 -4.24
CA ASN A 40 14.42 -5.07 -4.15
C ASN A 40 15.05 -4.25 -5.28
N ALA A 41 14.41 -4.17 -6.45
CA ALA A 41 14.87 -3.34 -7.56
C ALA A 41 14.68 -1.85 -7.29
N LYS A 42 13.62 -1.47 -6.55
CA LYS A 42 13.25 -0.07 -6.31
C LYS A 42 13.66 0.47 -4.94
N LEU A 43 13.82 -0.38 -3.94
CA LEU A 43 14.14 0.04 -2.58
C LEU A 43 15.57 -0.35 -2.17
N ASN A 44 16.22 0.58 -1.48
CA ASN A 44 17.45 0.41 -0.73
C ASN A 44 17.12 0.31 0.77
N ALA A 45 16.32 -0.68 1.13
CA ALA A 45 15.92 -1.01 2.49
C ALA A 45 15.73 -2.52 2.63
N ARG A 46 15.67 -3.02 3.87
CA ARG A 46 15.26 -4.40 4.11
C ARG A 46 13.74 -4.44 4.16
N VAL A 47 13.16 -5.22 3.25
CA VAL A 47 11.72 -5.39 3.17
C VAL A 47 11.40 -6.86 3.25
N ASP A 48 10.42 -7.20 4.07
CA ASP A 48 9.95 -8.57 4.20
C ASP A 48 8.47 -8.59 4.60
N PHE A 49 7.86 -9.75 4.43
CA PHE A 49 6.44 -9.99 4.68
C PHE A 49 6.21 -11.49 4.82
N LYS A 50 5.17 -11.87 5.55
CA LYS A 50 4.87 -13.28 5.83
C LYS A 50 4.46 -14.03 4.57
N GLU A 51 3.48 -13.50 3.84
CA GLU A 51 2.96 -14.15 2.64
C GLU A 51 2.31 -13.17 1.65
N VAL A 52 2.30 -13.58 0.38
CA VAL A 52 1.45 -12.96 -0.63
C VAL A 52 0.15 -13.76 -0.73
N ASN A 53 -0.99 -13.07 -0.74
CA ASN A 53 -2.30 -13.65 -0.94
C ASN A 53 -3.00 -13.06 -2.17
N ILE A 54 -3.92 -13.83 -2.75
CA ILE A 54 -4.82 -13.36 -3.82
C ILE A 54 -6.24 -13.53 -3.32
N SER A 55 -7.04 -12.48 -3.40
CA SER A 55 -8.44 -12.51 -2.99
C SER A 55 -9.36 -11.94 -4.08
N PHE A 56 -10.40 -12.69 -4.41
CA PHE A 56 -11.44 -12.28 -5.36
C PHE A 56 -12.60 -11.53 -4.70
N PHE A 57 -12.70 -11.59 -3.36
CA PHE A 57 -13.87 -11.09 -2.63
C PHE A 57 -13.57 -9.85 -1.79
N ARG A 58 -12.31 -9.66 -1.36
CA ARG A 58 -11.93 -8.59 -0.42
C ARG A 58 -12.24 -7.19 -0.96
N HIS A 59 -11.94 -6.97 -2.25
CA HIS A 59 -12.12 -5.68 -2.94
C HIS A 59 -12.91 -5.86 -4.24
N PHE A 60 -13.92 -6.73 -4.21
CA PHE A 60 -14.76 -7.05 -5.37
C PHE A 60 -15.36 -5.76 -5.98
N PRO A 61 -15.40 -5.61 -7.33
CA PRO A 61 -15.21 -6.64 -8.36
C PRO A 61 -13.77 -6.89 -8.80
N LYS A 62 -12.79 -6.15 -8.27
CA LYS A 62 -11.40 -6.32 -8.67
C LYS A 62 -10.73 -7.41 -7.84
N VAL A 63 -9.73 -8.07 -8.44
CA VAL A 63 -8.90 -9.04 -7.73
C VAL A 63 -7.87 -8.28 -6.91
N ALA A 64 -7.75 -8.64 -5.63
CA ALA A 64 -6.77 -8.10 -4.73
C ALA A 64 -5.53 -9.00 -4.66
N VAL A 65 -4.35 -8.40 -4.73
CA VAL A 65 -3.08 -9.01 -4.33
C VAL A 65 -2.67 -8.38 -3.01
N GLY A 66 -2.58 -9.18 -1.96
CA GLY A 66 -2.27 -8.73 -0.61
C GLY A 66 -0.90 -9.18 -0.11
N LEU A 67 -0.26 -8.36 0.71
CA LEU A 67 0.92 -8.69 1.51
C LEU A 67 0.52 -8.66 2.98
N ASP A 68 0.67 -9.79 3.67
CA ASP A 68 0.36 -9.91 5.10
C ASP A 68 1.63 -9.75 5.94
N ASP A 69 1.49 -9.04 7.08
CA ASP A 69 2.57 -8.74 8.03
C ASP A 69 3.80 -8.12 7.33
N PHE A 70 3.56 -7.07 6.55
CA PHE A 70 4.58 -6.36 5.79
C PHE A 70 5.39 -5.44 6.69
N TYR A 71 6.71 -5.38 6.50
CA TYR A 71 7.55 -4.40 7.18
C TYR A 71 8.77 -3.96 6.35
N ILE A 72 9.21 -2.74 6.62
CA ILE A 72 10.40 -2.11 6.07
C ILE A 72 11.27 -1.65 7.24
N THR A 73 12.50 -2.15 7.31
CA THR A 73 13.51 -1.62 8.22
C THR A 73 14.52 -0.78 7.48
N GLY A 74 15.04 0.23 8.18
CA GLY A 74 16.04 1.14 7.63
C GLY A 74 17.35 0.42 7.32
N ASN A 75 18.25 1.15 6.66
CA ASN A 75 19.62 0.73 6.40
C ASN A 75 20.61 1.64 7.15
N GLY A 76 21.85 1.19 7.27
CA GLY A 76 22.92 1.95 7.94
C GLY A 76 22.56 2.30 9.38
N VAL A 77 22.52 3.60 9.69
CA VAL A 77 22.22 4.13 11.03
C VAL A 77 20.80 3.80 11.52
N PHE A 78 19.88 3.45 10.62
CA PHE A 78 18.49 3.09 10.94
C PHE A 78 18.23 1.58 10.91
N ALA A 79 19.27 0.74 10.88
CA ALA A 79 19.11 -0.72 10.75
C ALA A 79 18.37 -1.39 11.91
N ALA A 80 18.34 -0.74 13.09
CA ALA A 80 17.60 -1.21 14.26
C ALA A 80 16.16 -0.68 14.33
N ASP A 81 15.77 0.20 13.41
CA ASP A 81 14.47 0.85 13.38
C ASP A 81 13.60 0.34 12.23
N THR A 82 12.32 0.13 12.53
CA THR A 82 11.29 -0.19 11.54
C THR A 82 10.62 1.11 11.09
N LEU A 83 10.79 1.46 9.82
CA LEU A 83 10.15 2.64 9.22
C LEU A 83 8.64 2.42 9.07
N LEU A 84 8.24 1.25 8.56
CA LEU A 84 6.86 0.92 8.27
C LEU A 84 6.62 -0.54 8.65
N ALA A 85 5.55 -0.80 9.39
CA ALA A 85 4.95 -2.11 9.51
C ALA A 85 3.47 -2.00 9.19
N ALA A 86 2.89 -2.97 8.50
CA ALA A 86 1.46 -3.00 8.21
C ALA A 86 0.94 -4.42 8.36
N LYS A 87 -0.23 -4.56 8.99
CA LYS A 87 -0.88 -5.88 9.09
C LYS A 87 -1.19 -6.42 7.70
N GLN A 88 -1.66 -5.55 6.81
CA GLN A 88 -2.02 -5.94 5.46
C GLN A 88 -1.89 -4.78 4.48
N ILE A 89 -1.34 -5.05 3.30
CA ILE A 89 -1.32 -4.12 2.15
C ILE A 89 -1.94 -4.84 0.96
N ASP A 90 -3.04 -4.33 0.43
CA ASP A 90 -3.68 -4.85 -0.78
C ASP A 90 -3.54 -3.89 -1.95
N ALA A 91 -3.25 -4.44 -3.12
CA ALA A 91 -3.43 -3.78 -4.39
C ALA A 91 -4.58 -4.44 -5.16
N ALA A 92 -5.59 -3.67 -5.53
CA ALA A 92 -6.60 -4.10 -6.49
C ALA A 92 -6.01 -3.97 -7.91
N VAL A 93 -5.93 -5.08 -8.63
CA VAL A 93 -5.14 -5.16 -9.88
C VAL A 93 -5.90 -5.84 -11.02
N ASN A 94 -5.39 -5.65 -12.24
CA ASN A 94 -5.74 -6.53 -13.35
C ASN A 94 -4.94 -7.84 -13.24
N ILE A 95 -5.57 -8.91 -12.76
CA ILE A 95 -4.90 -10.20 -12.52
C ILE A 95 -4.23 -10.77 -13.78
N MET A 96 -4.80 -10.55 -14.97
CA MET A 96 -4.23 -11.03 -16.22
C MET A 96 -2.89 -10.35 -16.53
N SER A 97 -2.76 -9.06 -16.20
CA SER A 97 -1.50 -8.32 -16.37
C SER A 97 -0.41 -8.81 -15.41
N VAL A 98 -0.79 -9.15 -14.18
CA VAL A 98 0.12 -9.67 -13.15
C VAL A 98 0.64 -11.06 -13.51
N ILE A 99 -0.24 -11.95 -13.99
CA ILE A 99 0.14 -13.29 -14.44
C ILE A 99 1.09 -13.19 -15.64
N LYS A 100 0.73 -12.41 -16.66
CA LYS A 100 1.59 -12.18 -17.85
C LYS A 100 2.91 -11.49 -17.50
N GLY A 101 2.95 -10.67 -16.44
CA GLY A 101 4.14 -9.95 -16.00
C GLY A 101 4.48 -8.71 -16.84
N SER A 102 3.51 -8.15 -17.54
CA SER A 102 3.67 -7.00 -18.42
C SER A 102 2.47 -6.08 -18.27
N ASN A 103 2.70 -4.76 -18.29
CA ASN A 103 1.66 -3.74 -18.15
C ASN A 103 0.81 -3.92 -16.89
N ILE A 104 1.47 -4.17 -15.75
CA ILE A 104 0.77 -4.38 -14.48
C ILE A 104 -0.03 -3.13 -14.14
N THR A 105 -1.36 -3.26 -14.10
CA THR A 105 -2.29 -2.17 -13.78
C THR A 105 -2.76 -2.29 -12.34
N ILE A 106 -2.50 -1.26 -11.54
CA ILE A 106 -3.04 -1.09 -10.18
C ILE A 106 -4.15 -0.05 -10.23
N TYR A 107 -5.33 -0.43 -9.74
CA TYR A 107 -6.52 0.43 -9.66
C TYR A 107 -6.67 1.06 -8.28
N SER A 108 -6.38 0.31 -7.23
CA SER A 108 -6.53 0.81 -5.85
C SER A 108 -5.50 0.20 -4.92
N VAL A 109 -5.18 0.91 -3.84
CA VAL A 109 -4.30 0.44 -2.77
C VAL A 109 -4.98 0.59 -1.42
N PHE A 110 -4.94 -0.44 -0.58
CA PHE A 110 -5.52 -0.44 0.76
C PHE A 110 -4.46 -0.85 1.75
N VAL A 111 -4.32 -0.10 2.85
CA VAL A 111 -3.33 -0.35 3.89
C VAL A 111 -4.06 -0.45 5.22
N GLU A 112 -4.00 -1.63 5.84
CA GLU A 112 -4.68 -1.92 7.10
C GLU A 112 -3.71 -1.88 8.27
N SER A 113 -4.08 -1.09 9.27
CA SER A 113 -3.36 -0.91 10.52
C SER A 113 -1.85 -0.65 10.35
N PRO A 114 -1.42 0.30 9.50
CA PRO A 114 0.00 0.60 9.36
C PRO A 114 0.52 1.34 10.59
N ARG A 115 1.77 1.06 10.95
CA ARG A 115 2.57 1.77 11.92
C ARG A 115 3.77 2.36 11.20
N VAL A 116 3.81 3.68 11.12
CA VAL A 116 4.89 4.44 10.49
C VAL A 116 5.71 5.10 11.60
N HIS A 117 7.03 4.98 11.52
CA HIS A 117 7.96 5.67 12.39
C HIS A 117 8.97 6.44 11.54
N ALA A 118 8.71 7.73 11.34
CA ALA A 118 9.54 8.64 10.56
C ALA A 118 10.52 9.38 11.49
N ILE A 119 11.81 9.30 11.20
CA ILE A 119 12.88 9.90 12.02
C ILE A 119 13.79 10.78 11.17
N VAL A 120 14.05 12.01 11.62
CA VAL A 120 15.21 12.83 11.26
C VAL A 120 16.23 12.73 12.39
N SER A 121 17.37 12.10 12.11
CA SER A 121 18.47 11.95 13.06
C SER A 121 19.18 13.28 13.35
N LYS A 122 20.02 13.31 14.40
CA LYS A 122 20.87 14.48 14.72
C LYS A 122 21.75 14.94 13.57
N ASP A 123 22.21 14.01 12.74
CA ASP A 123 23.03 14.28 11.56
C ASP A 123 22.18 14.68 10.34
N SER A 124 20.90 14.99 10.54
CA SER A 124 19.91 15.35 9.51
C SER A 124 19.66 14.26 8.45
N LEU A 125 20.07 13.02 8.71
CA LEU A 125 19.68 11.86 7.90
C LEU A 125 18.25 11.45 8.22
N VAL A 126 17.54 10.92 7.22
CA VAL A 126 16.13 10.50 7.35
C VAL A 126 15.98 9.00 7.07
N ASN A 127 15.11 8.32 7.82
CA ASN A 127 14.94 6.87 7.68
C ASN A 127 14.01 6.44 6.54
N TRP A 128 13.34 7.39 5.88
CA TRP A 128 12.46 7.17 4.73
C TRP A 128 13.14 7.42 3.37
N ASP A 129 14.40 7.83 3.34
CA ASP A 129 15.19 7.92 2.10
C ASP A 129 15.68 6.51 1.68
N ILE A 130 14.74 5.75 1.14
CA ILE A 130 14.93 4.33 0.81
C ILE A 130 14.68 4.01 -0.65
N VAL A 131 14.35 4.99 -1.49
CA VAL A 131 14.08 4.75 -2.92
C VAL A 131 15.39 4.85 -3.68
N LYS A 132 15.69 3.84 -4.51
CA LYS A 132 16.88 3.87 -5.36
C LYS A 132 16.72 4.94 -6.44
N PRO A 133 17.77 5.71 -6.76
CA PRO A 133 17.75 6.63 -7.89
C PRO A 133 17.38 5.88 -9.16
N ASP A 134 16.50 6.47 -9.98
CA ASP A 134 16.14 5.87 -11.26
C ASP A 134 17.26 6.08 -12.27
N THR A 135 18.17 5.11 -12.37
CA THR A 135 19.30 5.17 -13.30
C THR A 135 18.91 4.87 -14.75
N THR A 136 17.63 4.62 -15.04
CA THR A 136 17.11 4.30 -16.39
C THR A 136 16.54 5.50 -17.14
N ALA A 137 16.84 6.73 -16.70
CA ALA A 137 16.49 7.94 -17.42
C ALA A 137 17.35 8.13 -18.69
N GLN A 138 17.35 7.18 -19.64
CA GLN A 138 17.85 7.35 -21.02
C GLN A 138 17.63 6.13 -21.93
N ILE A 139 16.44 5.52 -21.96
CA ILE A 139 16.04 4.71 -23.13
C ILE A 139 14.60 5.07 -23.50
N THR A 140 14.47 6.02 -24.43
CA THR A 140 13.23 6.25 -25.18
C THR A 140 12.92 4.99 -25.98
N GLY A 141 12.00 4.15 -25.46
CA GLY A 141 11.51 2.96 -26.16
C GLY A 141 11.34 1.69 -25.33
N ALA A 142 11.76 1.66 -24.05
CA ALA A 142 11.44 0.52 -23.19
C ALA A 142 9.96 0.60 -22.75
N GLU A 143 9.16 -0.44 -23.05
CA GLU A 143 7.80 -0.56 -22.52
C GLU A 143 7.84 -0.48 -20.99
N LYS A 144 7.06 0.44 -20.41
CA LYS A 144 6.92 0.50 -18.95
C LYS A 144 6.25 -0.78 -18.48
N VAL A 145 6.96 -1.59 -17.70
CA VAL A 145 6.43 -2.83 -17.08
C VAL A 145 5.20 -2.55 -16.20
N PHE A 146 5.08 -1.30 -15.72
CA PHE A 146 4.05 -0.84 -14.80
C PHE A 146 3.24 0.33 -15.37
N LYS A 147 1.90 0.24 -15.28
CA LYS A 147 0.97 1.33 -15.62
C LYS A 147 0.16 1.69 -14.37
N MET A 148 0.42 2.86 -13.81
CA MET A 148 -0.36 3.37 -12.67
C MET A 148 -1.66 3.97 -13.19
N GLU A 149 -2.78 3.27 -13.00
CA GLU A 149 -4.14 3.78 -13.21
C GLU A 149 -4.84 3.85 -11.87
N LEU A 150 -4.15 4.40 -10.86
CA LEU A 150 -4.69 4.50 -9.51
C LEU A 150 -5.96 5.35 -9.58
N GLN A 151 -7.00 4.92 -8.86
CA GLN A 151 -8.30 5.60 -8.78
C GLN A 151 -8.68 5.89 -7.33
N ARG A 152 -8.21 5.05 -6.41
CA ARG A 152 -8.55 5.12 -4.99
C ARG A 152 -7.42 4.59 -4.12
N TYR A 153 -7.28 5.14 -2.94
CA TYR A 153 -6.51 4.49 -1.88
C TYR A 153 -7.17 4.66 -0.52
N GLU A 154 -6.87 3.75 0.38
CA GLU A 154 -7.35 3.75 1.76
C GLU A 154 -6.25 3.37 2.73
N ILE A 155 -6.26 4.04 3.87
CA ILE A 155 -5.44 3.75 5.02
C ILE A 155 -6.40 3.66 6.19
N ASN A 156 -6.44 2.51 6.85
CA ASN A 156 -7.34 2.26 7.96
C ASN A 156 -6.53 2.01 9.23
N ASN A 157 -6.97 2.59 10.35
CA ASN A 157 -6.42 2.38 11.68
C ASN A 157 -4.89 2.60 11.78
N ALA A 158 -4.38 3.65 11.14
CA ALA A 158 -2.96 3.95 11.12
C ALA A 158 -2.48 4.57 12.43
N TYR A 159 -1.25 4.23 12.80
CA TYR A 159 -0.44 4.95 13.77
C TYR A 159 0.78 5.54 13.05
N ILE A 160 1.02 6.83 13.23
CA ILE A 160 2.15 7.53 12.63
C ILE A 160 2.89 8.26 13.74
N SER A 161 4.17 7.98 13.89
CA SER A 161 5.08 8.79 14.70
C SER A 161 6.10 9.47 13.81
N TYR A 162 6.36 10.74 14.11
CA TYR A 162 7.39 11.56 13.49
C TYR A 162 8.27 12.15 14.59
N LYS A 163 9.58 12.10 14.39
CA LYS A 163 10.56 12.69 15.29
C LYS A 163 11.63 13.41 14.49
N ASP A 164 11.80 14.70 14.75
CA ASP A 164 12.87 15.54 14.23
C ASP A 164 13.80 15.91 15.38
N GLU A 165 14.97 15.29 15.44
CA GLU A 165 15.91 15.54 16.52
C GLU A 165 16.57 16.92 16.44
N PRO A 166 17.03 17.40 15.26
CA PRO A 166 17.61 18.75 15.15
C PRO A 166 16.65 19.87 15.55
N SER A 167 15.39 19.78 15.14
CA SER A 167 14.38 20.82 15.36
C SER A 167 13.59 20.63 16.67
N VAL A 168 13.84 19.53 17.40
CA VAL A 168 13.12 19.15 18.63
C VAL A 168 11.60 19.13 18.39
N ILE A 169 11.19 18.45 17.32
CA ILE A 169 9.78 18.29 16.93
C ILE A 169 9.40 16.83 17.10
N SER A 170 8.24 16.58 17.69
CA SER A 170 7.60 15.27 17.59
C SER A 170 6.14 15.41 17.22
N ALA A 171 5.63 14.46 16.44
CA ALA A 171 4.21 14.34 16.19
C ALA A 171 3.80 12.87 16.28
N GLU A 172 2.63 12.62 16.85
CA GLU A 172 2.02 11.30 16.88
C GLU A 172 0.56 11.39 16.48
N ILE A 173 0.14 10.49 15.61
CA ILE A 173 -1.24 10.37 15.14
C ILE A 173 -1.69 8.94 15.43
N PHE A 174 -2.79 8.81 16.18
CA PHE A 174 -3.40 7.54 16.53
C PHE A 174 -4.73 7.36 15.81
N ASN A 175 -4.99 6.13 15.39
CA ASN A 175 -6.22 5.67 14.75
C ASN A 175 -6.61 6.55 13.55
N LEU A 176 -5.64 6.87 12.70
CA LEU A 176 -5.87 7.60 11.46
C LEU A 176 -6.58 6.69 10.46
N ASN A 177 -7.75 7.13 10.01
CA ASN A 177 -8.42 6.58 8.83
C ASN A 177 -8.40 7.65 7.75
N HIS A 178 -7.97 7.28 6.56
CA HIS A 178 -7.83 8.19 5.44
C HIS A 178 -8.22 7.49 4.16
N SER A 179 -8.98 8.17 3.33
CA SER A 179 -9.29 7.70 1.98
C SER A 179 -9.05 8.82 0.98
N GLY A 180 -8.59 8.44 -0.20
CA GLY A 180 -8.37 9.34 -1.31
C GLY A 180 -8.93 8.75 -2.60
N SER A 181 -9.50 9.59 -3.46
CA SER A 181 -9.95 9.18 -4.79
C SER A 181 -9.78 10.30 -5.81
N GLY A 182 -9.47 9.94 -7.05
CA GLY A 182 -9.21 10.88 -8.14
C GLY A 182 -8.83 10.15 -9.43
N ASP A 183 -8.68 10.89 -10.52
CA ASP A 183 -8.13 10.38 -11.77
C ASP A 183 -6.64 10.69 -11.85
N PHE A 184 -5.82 9.77 -11.37
CA PHE A 184 -4.36 9.93 -11.33
C PHE A 184 -3.71 9.85 -12.73
N THR A 185 -4.49 9.66 -13.79
CA THR A 185 -4.00 9.63 -15.17
C THR A 185 -4.14 10.98 -15.88
N ALA A 186 -4.91 11.91 -15.32
CA ALA A 186 -5.09 13.25 -15.86
C ALA A 186 -3.96 14.18 -15.41
N ASP A 187 -3.52 15.08 -16.29
CA ASP A 187 -2.51 16.10 -15.99
C ASP A 187 -2.97 17.07 -14.88
N LEU A 188 -4.29 17.29 -14.81
CA LEU A 188 -4.97 18.11 -13.81
C LEU A 188 -6.15 17.29 -13.29
N PHE A 189 -6.17 17.00 -11.99
CA PHE A 189 -7.28 16.29 -11.35
C PHE A 189 -7.48 16.78 -9.93
N THR A 190 -8.71 16.58 -9.42
CA THR A 190 -9.02 16.82 -8.02
C THR A 190 -8.89 15.52 -7.23
N LEU A 191 -8.02 15.53 -6.21
CA LEU A 191 -7.92 14.48 -5.22
C LEU A 191 -8.87 14.76 -4.07
N LYS A 192 -9.94 13.97 -3.97
CA LYS A 192 -10.88 14.04 -2.86
C LYS A 192 -10.34 13.25 -1.68
N THR A 193 -10.24 13.87 -0.51
CA THR A 193 -9.72 13.24 0.71
C THR A 193 -10.64 13.38 1.91
N ILE A 194 -10.69 12.33 2.73
CA ILE A 194 -11.50 12.32 3.96
C ILE A 194 -10.68 11.69 5.11
N PRO A 195 -9.65 12.39 5.65
CA PRO A 195 -8.96 11.97 6.87
C PRO A 195 -9.77 12.18 8.14
N THR A 196 -9.64 11.22 9.06
CA THR A 196 -10.06 11.32 10.46
C THR A 196 -8.97 10.71 11.35
N ALA A 197 -8.67 11.35 12.47
CA ALA A 197 -7.75 10.83 13.49
C ALA A 197 -8.34 11.03 14.88
N GLU A 198 -8.16 10.03 15.73
CA GLU A 198 -8.71 10.07 17.09
C GLU A 198 -7.87 10.96 17.99
N ASN A 199 -6.54 10.80 17.96
CA ASN A 199 -5.62 11.58 18.77
C ASN A 199 -4.44 12.05 17.91
N VAL A 200 -4.23 13.36 17.91
CA VAL A 200 -3.08 14.03 17.32
C VAL A 200 -2.34 14.76 18.43
N ASN A 201 -1.07 14.42 18.58
CA ASN A 201 -0.13 15.06 19.48
C ASN A 201 0.97 15.74 18.65
N VAL A 202 1.31 16.97 18.97
CA VAL A 202 2.42 17.70 18.34
C VAL A 202 3.17 18.47 19.41
N THR A 203 4.48 18.28 19.45
CA THR A 203 5.38 19.05 20.31
C THR A 203 6.45 19.73 19.48
N TYR A 204 6.83 20.94 19.90
CA TYR A 204 7.89 21.73 19.29
C TYR A 204 8.69 22.40 20.41
N GLY A 205 10.01 22.19 20.44
CA GLY A 205 10.88 22.73 21.49
C GLY A 205 10.51 22.24 22.90
N GLY A 206 9.95 21.03 23.02
CA GLY A 206 9.45 20.47 24.28
C GLY A 206 8.11 21.03 24.77
N ILE A 207 7.51 21.95 24.03
CA ILE A 207 6.19 22.52 24.34
C ILE A 207 5.14 21.76 23.54
N ALA A 208 4.04 21.35 24.19
CA ALA A 208 2.92 20.71 23.52
C ALA A 208 2.04 21.76 22.81
N TYR A 209 1.88 21.63 21.50
CA TYR A 209 1.02 22.48 20.67
C TYR A 209 -0.33 21.82 20.40
N LEU A 210 -0.34 20.50 20.24
CA LEU A 210 -1.55 19.68 20.20
C LEU A 210 -1.39 18.53 21.20
N SER A 211 -2.44 18.30 21.98
CA SER A 211 -2.49 17.24 22.99
C SER A 211 -3.85 16.54 22.90
N ASN A 212 -3.84 15.26 22.51
CA ASN A 212 -5.03 14.43 22.29
C ASN A 212 -6.10 15.13 21.44
N ALA A 213 -5.66 15.85 20.41
CA ALA A 213 -6.56 16.57 19.53
C ALA A 213 -7.23 15.61 18.55
N LYS A 214 -8.56 15.58 18.52
CA LYS A 214 -9.30 14.88 17.47
C LYS A 214 -9.28 15.70 16.19
N ALA A 215 -8.98 15.07 15.06
CA ALA A 215 -8.91 15.74 13.76
C ALA A 215 -9.84 15.08 12.75
N ALA A 216 -10.55 15.90 11.98
CA ALA A 216 -11.30 15.46 10.81
C ALA A 216 -11.24 16.59 9.78
N VAL A 217 -10.82 16.27 8.56
CA VAL A 217 -10.76 17.24 7.47
C VAL A 217 -11.34 16.56 6.24
N ALA A 218 -12.31 17.18 5.59
CA ALA A 218 -12.71 16.80 4.25
C ALA A 218 -12.13 17.87 3.32
N ALA A 219 -11.22 17.48 2.44
CA ALA A 219 -10.53 18.40 1.56
C ALA A 219 -10.39 17.81 0.16
N ASP A 220 -10.76 18.63 -0.82
CA ASP A 220 -10.50 18.41 -2.23
C ASP A 220 -9.21 19.17 -2.57
N ILE A 221 -8.19 18.44 -3.02
CA ILE A 221 -6.88 18.98 -3.40
C ILE A 221 -6.82 19.06 -4.92
N GLN A 222 -6.49 20.22 -5.47
CA GLN A 222 -6.30 20.44 -6.92
C GLN A 222 -4.82 20.45 -7.29
#